data_AF-A0A0P0DQ26-F1
#
_entry.id   AF-A0A0P0DQ26-F1
#
_cell.length_a   1.000
_cell.length_b   1.000
_cell.length_c   1.000
_cell.angle_alpha   90.00
_cell.angle_beta   90.00
_cell.angle_gamma   90.00
#
_symmetry.space_group_name_H-M   'P 1'
#
loop_
_entity.id
_entity.type
_entity.pdbx_description
1 polymer ?
#
loop_
_entity_poly.entity_id
_entity_poly.type
_entity_poly.pdbx_seq_one_letter_code
_entity_poly.pdbx_strand_id
1 'polypeptide(L)'
;MSEQEGFRPTGGRAKSGKCALCGARARLTKAHVPPRAAFNNGSFSWGGTTADNRLAHGRPRLGGASLYAHCEPCRAATSPWDDEYIRWAYTFAGNLLHSQWKGERTHIEGKLNEVRPGRFIRSALAGMTALTPKLIDSHPDLVGAVRHGVAAPAPKGIRLLAAIAPDGAAAVLEGAHEGLAVKLSRDGGRDDEWTTTTTPTISAVIHFPPFSLLLADRQLVSALPHADCTDWLELGVDDLADVSLVLPVVDLPRTPDAPVPVSMLRFIEARA
;
A
#
# COMPACT_ATOMS: atom_id res chain seq x y z
N MET A 1 -24.98 -18.96 2.03
CA MET A 1 -25.01 -18.20 0.77
C MET A 1 -24.00 -17.07 0.90
N SER A 2 -22.83 -17.22 0.28
CA SER A 2 -21.76 -16.22 0.35
C SER A 2 -22.14 -15.01 -0.52
N GLU A 3 -22.43 -13.87 0.10
CA GLU A 3 -22.39 -12.58 -0.59
C GLU A 3 -20.94 -12.33 -1.01
N GLN A 4 -20.53 -12.87 -2.17
CA GLN A 4 -19.44 -12.24 -2.90
C GLN A 4 -19.99 -10.89 -3.35
N GLU A 5 -19.67 -9.84 -2.59
CA GLU A 5 -19.85 -8.47 -3.04
C GLU A 5 -19.07 -8.31 -4.35
N GLY A 6 -19.76 -8.52 -5.48
CA GLY A 6 -19.21 -8.30 -6.80
C GLY A 6 -18.59 -6.90 -6.84
N PHE A 7 -17.33 -6.84 -7.26
CA PHE A 7 -16.58 -5.60 -7.35
C PHE A 7 -17.39 -4.57 -8.16
N ARG A 8 -17.76 -3.46 -7.52
CA ARG A 8 -18.41 -2.34 -8.20
C ARG A 8 -17.30 -1.41 -8.69
N PRO A 9 -17.19 -1.11 -9.99
CA PRO A 9 -16.15 -0.24 -10.56
C PRO A 9 -16.16 1.20 -10.00
N THR A 10 -17.13 1.56 -9.16
CA THR A 10 -17.19 2.85 -8.47
C THR A 10 -16.33 2.93 -7.19
N GLY A 11 -15.57 1.90 -6.80
CA GLY A 11 -14.86 1.86 -5.50
C GLY A 11 -15.82 2.03 -4.30
N GLY A 12 -17.12 1.88 -4.55
CA GLY A 12 -18.18 2.19 -3.61
C GLY A 12 -18.40 1.01 -2.71
N ARG A 13 -17.55 0.84 -1.69
CA ARG A 13 -17.91 -0.02 -0.55
C ARG A 13 -19.16 0.54 0.11
N ALA A 14 -20.00 -0.37 0.62
CA ALA A 14 -21.19 0.00 1.34
C ALA A 14 -20.83 0.95 2.50
N LYS A 15 -21.69 1.94 2.77
CA LYS A 15 -21.52 2.88 3.90
C LYS A 15 -21.68 2.19 5.26
N SER A 16 -22.07 0.92 5.28
CA SER A 16 -22.15 0.06 6.45
C SER A 16 -21.57 -1.30 6.10
N GLY A 17 -20.83 -1.91 7.01
CA GLY A 17 -20.13 -3.16 6.76
C GLY A 17 -19.20 -3.54 7.91
N LYS A 18 -18.35 -4.55 7.69
CA LYS A 18 -17.31 -4.97 8.62
C LYS A 18 -16.18 -3.93 8.62
N CYS A 19 -15.85 -3.36 9.77
CA CYS A 19 -14.70 -2.47 9.90
C CYS A 19 -13.39 -3.24 9.70
N ALA A 20 -12.49 -2.73 8.85
CA ALA A 20 -11.21 -3.36 8.54
C ALA A 20 -10.18 -3.35 9.69
N LEU A 21 -10.42 -2.57 10.75
CA LEU A 21 -9.51 -2.45 11.91
C LEU A 21 -10.00 -3.19 13.16
N CYS A 22 -11.31 -3.36 13.35
CA CYS A 22 -11.86 -4.03 14.53
C CYS A 22 -12.83 -5.17 14.23
N GLY A 23 -13.23 -5.36 12.97
CA GLY A 23 -14.15 -6.44 12.58
C GLY A 23 -15.61 -6.20 12.97
N ALA A 24 -15.93 -5.14 13.71
CA ALA A 24 -17.30 -4.83 14.07
C ALA A 24 -18.13 -4.42 12.84
N ARG A 25 -19.38 -4.86 12.78
CA ARG A 25 -20.34 -4.38 11.76
C ARG A 25 -20.90 -3.03 12.23
N ALA A 26 -20.63 -1.98 11.46
CA ALA A 26 -21.03 -0.62 11.81
C ALA A 26 -21.23 0.24 10.55
N ARG A 27 -21.72 1.47 10.75
CA ARG A 27 -21.56 2.51 9.73
C ARG A 27 -20.08 2.82 9.57
N LEU A 28 -19.62 2.80 8.33
CA LEU A 28 -18.24 3.04 7.95
C LEU A 28 -18.04 4.51 7.56
N THR A 29 -16.85 5.01 7.84
CA THR A 29 -16.35 6.33 7.50
C THR A 29 -15.46 6.24 6.26
N LYS A 30 -15.29 7.36 5.54
CA LYS A 30 -14.33 7.42 4.45
C LYS A 30 -12.91 7.43 5.02
N ALA A 31 -12.13 6.41 4.67
CA ALA A 31 -10.69 6.36 4.84
C ALA A 31 -10.03 6.87 3.55
N HIS A 32 -9.19 7.89 3.66
CA HIS A 32 -8.37 8.36 2.55
C HIS A 32 -7.07 7.57 2.52
N VAL A 33 -6.64 7.12 1.33
CA VAL A 33 -5.41 6.35 1.16
C VAL A 33 -4.62 6.93 -0.01
N PRO A 34 -3.46 7.58 0.20
CA PRO A 34 -2.91 8.02 1.50
C PRO A 34 -3.79 9.12 2.17
N PRO A 35 -3.45 9.64 3.36
CA PRO A 35 -4.19 10.71 4.00
C PRO A 35 -4.45 11.91 3.07
N ARG A 36 -5.64 12.52 3.16
CA ARG A 36 -6.09 13.57 2.23
C ARG A 36 -5.12 14.76 2.12
N ALA A 37 -4.51 15.14 3.24
CA ALA A 37 -3.56 16.25 3.30
C ALA A 37 -2.16 15.89 2.78
N ALA A 38 -1.86 14.60 2.58
CA ALA A 38 -0.66 14.14 1.89
C ALA A 38 -0.91 14.08 0.37
N PHE A 39 -1.33 15.20 -0.20
CA PHE A 39 -1.57 15.41 -1.64
C PHE A 39 -2.69 14.55 -2.27
N ASN A 40 -3.44 13.78 -1.48
CA ASN A 40 -4.57 12.99 -1.94
C ASN A 40 -5.87 13.81 -2.02
N ASN A 41 -5.90 14.82 -2.90
CA ASN A 41 -7.04 15.71 -3.11
C ASN A 41 -7.47 15.87 -4.59
N GLY A 42 -6.72 15.28 -5.51
CA GLY A 42 -6.94 15.36 -6.96
C GLY A 42 -8.08 14.49 -7.50
N SER A 43 -8.09 14.33 -8.83
CA SER A 43 -9.02 13.45 -9.53
C SER A 43 -8.52 12.01 -9.48
N PHE A 44 -9.37 11.07 -9.04
CA PHE A 44 -9.02 9.65 -8.95
C PHE A 44 -10.16 8.75 -9.44
N SER A 45 -9.81 7.64 -10.09
CA SER A 45 -10.75 6.60 -10.53
C SER A 45 -10.37 5.25 -9.94
N TRP A 46 -11.34 4.55 -9.36
CA TRP A 46 -11.18 3.15 -9.02
C TRP A 46 -11.40 2.28 -10.25
N GLY A 47 -10.62 1.22 -10.40
CA GLY A 47 -10.80 0.20 -11.43
C GLY A 47 -10.76 -1.19 -10.83
N GLY A 48 -11.26 -2.16 -11.58
CA GLY A 48 -11.21 -3.58 -11.22
C GLY A 48 -12.12 -4.41 -12.10
N THR A 49 -12.33 -5.66 -11.72
CA THR A 49 -12.91 -6.68 -12.58
C THR A 49 -14.43 -6.77 -12.43
N THR A 50 -15.17 -6.72 -13.53
CA THR A 50 -16.61 -6.92 -13.59
C THR A 50 -16.98 -8.41 -13.44
N ALA A 51 -18.27 -8.72 -13.26
CA ALA A 51 -18.75 -10.09 -13.09
C ALA A 51 -18.47 -11.00 -14.30
N ASP A 52 -18.30 -10.43 -15.49
CA ASP A 52 -17.91 -11.09 -16.74
C ASP A 52 -16.39 -11.08 -16.97
N ASN A 53 -15.58 -10.90 -15.91
CA ASN A 53 -14.12 -10.93 -15.94
C ASN A 53 -13.47 -9.88 -16.85
N ARG A 54 -14.15 -8.74 -17.09
CA ARG A 54 -13.57 -7.62 -17.83
C ARG A 54 -13.02 -6.58 -16.87
N LEU A 55 -11.90 -5.95 -17.23
CA LEU A 55 -11.46 -4.78 -16.49
C LEU A 55 -12.35 -3.58 -16.82
N ALA A 56 -12.81 -2.88 -15.79
CA ALA A 56 -13.56 -1.64 -15.92
C ALA A 56 -13.03 -0.57 -14.96
N HIS A 57 -13.07 0.68 -15.41
CA HIS A 57 -12.74 1.84 -14.60
C HIS A 57 -13.99 2.66 -14.31
N GLY A 58 -14.11 3.11 -13.07
CA GLY A 58 -15.10 4.08 -12.65
C GLY A 58 -14.81 5.47 -13.20
N ARG A 59 -15.83 6.34 -13.11
CA ARG A 59 -15.66 7.76 -13.45
C ARG A 59 -14.72 8.44 -12.46
N PRO A 60 -13.80 9.30 -12.93
CA PRO A 60 -12.94 10.09 -12.05
C PRO A 60 -13.77 10.94 -11.07
N ARG A 61 -13.31 11.01 -9.82
CA ARG A 61 -13.90 11.85 -8.78
C ARG A 61 -12.84 12.72 -8.14
N LEU A 62 -13.19 13.98 -7.89
CA LEU A 62 -12.38 14.92 -7.13
C LEU A 62 -12.38 14.56 -5.64
N GLY A 63 -11.29 14.90 -4.95
CA GLY A 63 -11.12 14.68 -3.52
C GLY A 63 -10.26 13.48 -3.16
N GLY A 64 -9.56 12.90 -4.14
CA GLY A 64 -8.62 11.82 -3.94
C GLY A 64 -9.24 10.44 -3.75
N ALA A 65 -8.38 9.45 -3.60
CA ALA A 65 -8.76 8.07 -3.34
C ALA A 65 -9.24 7.89 -1.90
N SER A 66 -10.47 7.41 -1.77
CA SER A 66 -11.05 7.06 -0.48
C SER A 66 -12.02 5.87 -0.60
N LEU A 67 -12.17 5.14 0.50
CA LEU A 67 -13.03 3.97 0.63
C LEU A 67 -13.76 4.01 1.97
N TYR A 68 -14.98 3.48 2.03
CA TYR A 68 -15.64 3.22 3.30
C TYR A 68 -15.06 1.94 3.91
N ALA A 69 -14.29 2.04 5.00
CA ALA A 69 -13.54 0.90 5.54
C ALA A 69 -13.44 0.85 7.06
N HIS A 70 -13.47 1.99 7.75
CA HIS A 70 -13.28 2.04 9.21
C HIS A 70 -14.54 2.53 9.90
N CYS A 71 -14.85 2.05 11.10
CA CYS A 71 -15.90 2.65 11.92
C CYS A 71 -15.37 3.94 12.58
N GLU A 72 -16.26 4.82 13.04
CA GLU A 72 -15.86 6.10 13.64
C GLU A 72 -14.90 5.94 14.83
N PRO A 73 -15.08 5.00 15.79
CA PRO A 73 -14.12 4.80 16.87
C PRO A 73 -12.71 4.46 16.38
N CYS A 74 -12.60 3.55 15.40
CA CYS A 74 -11.29 3.19 14.84
C CYS A 74 -10.67 4.35 14.06
N ARG A 75 -11.46 5.04 13.23
CA ARG A 75 -10.99 6.23 12.50
C ARG A 75 -10.50 7.32 13.44
N ALA A 76 -11.23 7.58 14.53
CA ALA A 76 -10.84 8.55 15.55
C ALA A 76 -9.54 8.14 16.26
N ALA A 77 -9.34 6.84 16.52
CA ALA A 77 -8.12 6.34 17.14
C ALA A 77 -6.90 6.42 16.22
N THR A 78 -7.06 6.17 14.91
CA THR A 78 -5.93 6.06 13.97
C THR A 78 -5.61 7.36 13.23
N SER A 79 -6.60 8.23 12.98
CA SER A 79 -6.37 9.49 12.25
C SER A 79 -5.36 10.46 12.87
N PRO A 80 -5.13 10.50 14.20
CA PRO A 80 -4.05 11.30 14.77
C PRO A 80 -2.66 10.91 14.26
N TRP A 81 -2.46 9.68 13.76
CA TRP A 81 -1.16 9.26 13.23
C TRP A 81 -0.85 9.83 11.85
N ASP A 82 -1.87 10.32 11.15
CA ASP A 82 -1.71 10.90 9.82
C ASP A 82 -0.81 12.14 9.85
N ASP A 83 -0.68 12.83 10.99
CA ASP A 83 0.16 14.02 11.12
C ASP A 83 1.63 13.74 10.77
N GLU A 84 2.18 12.62 11.22
CA GLU A 84 3.56 12.22 10.95
C GLU A 84 3.71 11.72 9.51
N TYR A 85 2.71 10.99 8.98
CA TYR A 85 2.68 10.64 7.56
C TYR A 85 2.72 11.90 6.68
N ILE A 86 1.89 12.88 7.00
CA ILE A 86 1.81 14.16 6.30
C ILE A 86 3.15 14.90 6.43
N ARG A 87 3.71 15.01 7.63
CA ARG A 87 5.01 15.65 7.87
C ARG A 87 6.11 15.05 7.00
N TRP A 88 6.16 13.72 6.91
CA TRP A 88 7.11 13.02 6.07
C TRP A 88 6.81 13.28 4.59
N ALA A 89 5.55 13.19 4.17
CA ALA A 89 5.17 13.46 2.77
C ALA A 89 5.60 14.85 2.32
N TYR A 90 5.40 15.90 3.12
CA TYR A 90 5.86 17.24 2.80
C TYR A 90 7.39 17.34 2.77
N THR A 91 8.08 16.69 3.71
CA THR A 91 9.56 16.64 3.74
C THR A 91 10.12 16.01 2.47
N PHE A 92 9.62 14.86 2.05
CA PHE A 92 10.10 14.16 0.85
C PHE A 92 9.66 14.84 -0.44
N ALA A 93 8.43 15.34 -0.52
CA ALA A 93 7.96 16.10 -1.68
C ALA A 93 8.80 17.36 -1.90
N GLY A 94 9.12 18.12 -0.84
CA GLY A 94 10.01 19.27 -0.93
C GLY A 94 11.39 18.90 -1.48
N ASN A 95 11.98 17.80 -1.00
CA ASN A 95 13.26 17.30 -1.51
C ASN A 95 13.19 16.88 -2.99
N LEU A 96 12.10 16.23 -3.41
CA LEU A 96 11.90 15.82 -4.80
C LEU A 96 11.68 17.00 -5.75
N LEU A 97 10.92 18.01 -5.32
CA LEU A 97 10.57 19.17 -6.15
C LEU A 97 11.69 20.20 -6.27
N HIS A 98 12.52 20.34 -5.24
CA HIS A 98 13.54 21.40 -5.16
C HIS A 98 14.98 20.91 -5.32
N SER A 99 15.21 19.62 -5.50
CA SER A 99 16.54 19.07 -5.76
C SER A 99 17.03 19.41 -7.17
N GLN A 100 18.29 19.82 -7.30
CA GLN A 100 18.98 19.98 -8.59
C GLN A 100 19.07 18.67 -9.40
N TRP A 101 19.01 17.52 -8.74
CA TRP A 101 19.05 16.17 -9.32
C TRP A 101 17.65 15.58 -9.61
N LYS A 102 16.64 16.43 -9.84
CA LYS A 102 15.25 15.99 -10.04
C LYS A 102 15.16 15.06 -11.26
N GLY A 103 14.61 13.85 -11.06
CA GLY A 103 14.46 12.85 -12.12
C GLY A 103 15.71 12.00 -12.39
N GLU A 104 16.85 12.32 -11.77
CA GLU A 104 18.12 11.58 -11.97
C GLU A 104 18.47 10.67 -10.79
N ARG A 105 17.88 10.91 -9.60
CA ARG A 105 18.19 10.13 -8.40
C ARG A 105 17.62 8.70 -8.49
N THR A 106 18.48 7.73 -8.22
CA THR A 106 18.07 6.32 -8.01
C THR A 106 17.72 6.01 -6.56
N HIS A 107 18.13 6.86 -5.61
CA HIS A 107 17.81 6.75 -4.19
C HIS A 107 17.79 8.13 -3.51
N ILE A 108 17.08 8.22 -2.39
CA ILE A 108 17.11 9.34 -1.45
C ILE A 108 17.72 8.85 -0.15
N GLU A 109 18.87 9.41 0.20
CA GLU A 109 19.50 9.23 1.49
C GLU A 109 19.26 10.46 2.37
N GLY A 110 19.03 10.25 3.66
CA GLY A 110 18.92 11.35 4.61
C GLY A 110 18.76 10.89 6.05
N LYS A 111 18.84 11.86 6.95
CA LYS A 111 18.54 11.69 8.37
C LYS A 111 17.34 12.56 8.75
N LEU A 112 16.32 11.93 9.31
CA LEU A 112 15.19 12.60 9.95
C LEU A 112 15.44 12.62 11.45
N ASN A 113 15.47 13.79 12.07
CA ASN A 113 15.68 13.92 13.52
C ASN A 113 14.36 14.14 14.24
N GLU A 114 14.21 13.57 15.43
CA GLU A 114 13.03 13.74 16.29
C GLU A 114 11.71 13.49 15.53
N VAL A 115 11.65 12.36 14.82
CA VAL A 115 10.47 11.88 14.10
C VAL A 115 9.82 10.70 14.81
N ARG A 116 8.59 10.37 14.43
CA ARG A 116 7.83 9.23 15.02
C ARG A 116 7.62 8.12 13.99
N PRO A 117 8.63 7.30 13.69
CA PRO A 117 8.52 6.25 12.66
C PRO A 117 7.39 5.25 12.96
N GLY A 118 7.17 4.91 14.24
CA GLY A 118 6.06 4.07 14.69
C GLY A 118 4.67 4.67 14.39
N ARG A 119 4.57 5.99 14.33
CA ARG A 119 3.35 6.71 13.93
C ARG A 119 3.18 6.74 12.42
N PHE A 120 4.23 7.07 11.68
CA PHE A 120 4.26 7.03 10.22
C PHE A 120 3.79 5.67 9.69
N ILE A 121 4.39 4.59 10.17
CA ILE A 121 4.11 3.23 9.71
C ILE A 121 2.66 2.82 9.98
N ARG A 122 2.10 3.21 11.13
CA ARG A 122 0.72 2.87 11.49
C ARG A 122 -0.31 3.68 10.72
N SER A 123 -0.03 4.95 10.35
CA SER A 123 -0.89 5.70 9.42
C SER A 123 -0.92 5.01 8.04
N ALA A 124 0.24 4.62 7.51
CA ALA A 124 0.32 3.88 6.25
C ALA A 124 -0.46 2.55 6.31
N LEU A 125 -0.24 1.74 7.35
CA LEU A 125 -0.92 0.47 7.55
C LEU A 125 -2.42 0.62 7.77
N ALA A 126 -2.88 1.67 8.48
CA ALA A 126 -4.30 1.97 8.60
C ALA A 126 -4.92 2.21 7.21
N GLY A 127 -4.24 2.95 6.33
CA GLY A 127 -4.63 3.10 4.93
C GLY A 127 -4.65 1.76 4.18
N MET A 128 -3.62 0.93 4.36
CA MET A 128 -3.54 -0.38 3.70
C MET A 128 -4.65 -1.33 4.14
N THR A 129 -5.05 -1.35 5.42
CA THR A 129 -6.20 -2.15 5.88
C THR A 129 -7.50 -1.75 5.17
N ALA A 130 -7.64 -0.48 4.77
CA ALA A 130 -8.78 -0.05 3.98
C ALA A 130 -8.77 -0.69 2.58
N LEU A 131 -7.60 -0.91 1.98
CA LEU A 131 -7.45 -1.65 0.73
C LEU A 131 -7.69 -3.16 0.93
N THR A 132 -7.22 -3.71 2.06
CA THR A 132 -7.18 -5.16 2.35
C THR A 132 -7.99 -5.56 3.60
N PRO A 133 -9.34 -5.53 3.55
CA PRO A 133 -10.17 -5.71 4.74
C PRO A 133 -10.04 -7.10 5.40
N LYS A 134 -9.55 -8.11 4.67
CA LYS A 134 -9.27 -9.45 5.21
C LYS A 134 -8.00 -9.52 6.07
N LEU A 135 -7.15 -8.48 6.05
CA LEU A 135 -5.90 -8.48 6.81
C LEU A 135 -6.14 -8.65 8.32
N ILE A 136 -7.28 -8.18 8.83
CA ILE A 136 -7.67 -8.37 10.23
C ILE A 136 -7.87 -9.84 10.61
N ASP A 137 -8.30 -10.67 9.66
CA ASP A 137 -8.60 -12.08 9.91
C ASP A 137 -7.31 -12.93 9.87
N SER A 138 -6.38 -12.60 8.97
CA SER A 138 -5.11 -13.33 8.80
C SER A 138 -3.96 -12.80 9.66
N HIS A 139 -3.95 -11.51 10.00
CA HIS A 139 -2.90 -10.83 10.78
C HIS A 139 -3.51 -9.95 11.90
N PRO A 140 -4.29 -10.54 12.84
CA PRO A 140 -5.00 -9.79 13.87
C PRO A 140 -4.06 -8.99 14.78
N ASP A 141 -2.87 -9.52 15.08
CA ASP A 141 -1.88 -8.85 15.94
C ASP A 141 -1.31 -7.59 15.28
N LEU A 142 -1.02 -7.65 13.97
CA LEU A 142 -0.58 -6.49 13.20
C LEU A 142 -1.68 -5.41 13.20
N VAL A 143 -2.92 -5.80 12.89
CA VAL A 143 -4.05 -4.86 12.88
C VAL A 143 -4.34 -4.30 14.27
N GLY A 144 -4.16 -5.09 15.32
CA GLY A 144 -4.22 -4.66 16.71
C GLY A 144 -3.13 -3.65 17.06
N ALA A 145 -1.88 -3.90 16.66
CA ALA A 145 -0.75 -3.01 16.87
C ALA A 145 -0.92 -1.67 16.14
N VAL A 146 -1.49 -1.71 14.92
CA VAL A 146 -1.97 -0.52 14.23
C VAL A 146 -2.98 0.15 15.13
N ARG A 147 -4.18 -0.42 15.32
CA ARG A 147 -5.32 0.18 16.03
C ARG A 147 -4.98 0.85 17.37
N HIS A 148 -4.13 0.23 18.18
CA HIS A 148 -3.84 0.71 19.53
C HIS A 148 -2.60 1.63 19.61
N GLY A 149 -1.81 1.75 18.54
CA GLY A 149 -0.62 2.60 18.55
C GLY A 149 0.53 2.10 19.43
N VAL A 150 0.47 0.85 19.91
CA VAL A 150 1.46 0.27 20.83
C VAL A 150 2.60 -0.37 20.05
N ALA A 151 3.82 -0.27 20.57
CA ALA A 151 4.99 -0.99 20.09
C ALA A 151 4.68 -2.49 19.92
N ALA A 152 5.11 -3.07 18.80
CA ALA A 152 4.88 -4.47 18.49
C ALA A 152 6.08 -5.05 17.73
N PRO A 153 6.44 -6.32 17.99
CA PRO A 153 7.51 -6.96 17.24
C PRO A 153 7.17 -7.00 15.75
N ALA A 154 8.18 -6.87 14.90
CA ALA A 154 8.00 -7.01 13.46
C ALA A 154 7.34 -8.36 13.12
N PRO A 155 6.22 -8.38 12.37
CA PRO A 155 5.54 -9.62 12.03
C PRO A 155 6.47 -10.53 11.19
N LYS A 156 6.40 -11.85 11.39
CA LYS A 156 7.36 -12.78 10.75
C LYS A 156 7.08 -13.07 9.27
N GLY A 157 5.81 -13.05 8.85
CA GLY A 157 5.37 -13.49 7.52
C GLY A 157 5.08 -12.37 6.52
N ILE A 158 4.93 -11.13 6.98
CA ILE A 158 4.60 -9.97 6.15
C ILE A 158 5.60 -8.84 6.41
N ARG A 159 5.86 -8.01 5.42
CA ARG A 159 6.76 -6.86 5.51
C ARG A 159 6.09 -5.61 4.98
N LEU A 160 6.38 -4.49 5.62
CA LEU A 160 6.15 -3.18 5.05
C LEU A 160 7.44 -2.70 4.39
N LEU A 161 7.33 -2.41 3.11
CA LEU A 161 8.44 -1.92 2.30
C LEU A 161 8.15 -0.49 1.85
N ALA A 162 9.18 0.34 1.82
CA ALA A 162 9.11 1.74 1.45
C ALA A 162 10.12 2.09 0.36
N ALA A 163 9.67 2.92 -0.57
CA ALA A 163 10.47 3.57 -1.59
C ALA A 163 9.86 4.94 -1.89
N ILE A 164 10.54 5.69 -2.74
CA ILE A 164 10.10 6.99 -3.21
C ILE A 164 9.46 6.84 -4.58
N ALA A 165 8.22 7.31 -4.71
CA ALA A 165 7.58 7.45 -6.02
C ALA A 165 8.09 8.76 -6.65
N PRO A 166 8.61 8.72 -7.89
CA PRO A 166 9.15 9.92 -8.53
C PRO A 166 8.06 10.96 -8.80
N ASP A 167 8.47 12.22 -8.97
CA ASP A 167 7.55 13.28 -9.37
C ASP A 167 6.90 12.97 -10.73
N GLY A 168 5.60 13.20 -10.83
CA GLY A 168 4.81 12.86 -12.02
C GLY A 168 4.51 11.36 -12.21
N ALA A 169 4.89 10.50 -11.26
CA ALA A 169 4.46 9.10 -11.27
C ALA A 169 2.93 9.00 -11.17
N ALA A 170 2.36 8.00 -11.84
CA ALA A 170 0.93 7.74 -11.76
C ALA A 170 0.57 7.20 -10.38
N ALA A 171 -0.46 7.74 -9.74
CA ALA A 171 -0.95 7.21 -8.47
C ALA A 171 -1.61 5.83 -8.68
N VAL A 172 -1.13 4.81 -7.98
CA VAL A 172 -1.68 3.45 -7.98
C VAL A 172 -1.97 3.00 -6.56
N LEU A 173 -3.20 2.54 -6.34
CA LEU A 173 -3.66 1.96 -5.09
C LEU A 173 -4.27 0.60 -5.37
N GLU A 174 -3.81 -0.42 -4.65
CA GLU A 174 -4.24 -1.79 -4.89
C GLU A 174 -4.35 -2.58 -3.59
N GLY A 175 -5.35 -3.45 -3.50
CA GLY A 175 -5.49 -4.43 -2.45
C GLY A 175 -5.70 -5.82 -3.06
N ALA A 176 -4.75 -6.71 -2.85
CA ALA A 176 -4.73 -8.09 -3.37
C ALA A 176 -4.26 -9.08 -2.29
N HIS A 177 -4.58 -8.83 -1.02
CA HIS A 177 -4.22 -9.72 0.08
C HIS A 177 -4.83 -11.12 -0.11
N GLU A 178 -4.02 -12.16 0.17
CA GLU A 178 -4.31 -13.58 -0.14
C GLU A 178 -4.44 -13.92 -1.63
N GLY A 179 -4.10 -12.99 -2.52
CA GLY A 179 -4.01 -13.26 -3.95
C GLY A 179 -2.79 -14.12 -4.30
N LEU A 180 -2.90 -14.84 -5.41
CA LEU A 180 -1.82 -15.62 -5.99
C LEU A 180 -1.57 -15.16 -7.43
N ALA A 181 -0.31 -14.87 -7.75
CA ALA A 181 0.16 -14.73 -9.12
C ALA A 181 0.57 -16.11 -9.64
N VAL A 182 0.02 -16.50 -10.79
CA VAL A 182 0.29 -17.79 -11.43
C VAL A 182 1.17 -17.54 -12.65
N LYS A 183 2.37 -18.11 -12.66
CA LYS A 183 3.25 -18.13 -13.84
C LYS A 183 3.10 -19.48 -14.53
N LEU A 184 2.77 -19.43 -15.82
CA LEU A 184 2.73 -20.57 -16.71
C LEU A 184 3.95 -20.50 -17.62
N SER A 185 4.80 -21.53 -17.59
CA SER A 185 5.95 -21.67 -18.47
C SER A 185 5.82 -22.93 -19.32
N ARG A 186 6.32 -22.84 -20.55
CA ARG A 186 6.42 -23.97 -21.46
C ARG A 186 7.88 -24.15 -21.82
N ASP A 187 8.50 -25.21 -21.32
CA ASP A 187 9.85 -25.57 -21.73
C ASP A 187 9.76 -26.23 -23.11
N GLY A 188 10.57 -25.78 -24.07
CA GLY A 188 10.54 -26.22 -25.47
C GLY A 188 11.04 -27.66 -25.71
N GLY A 189 10.84 -28.57 -24.75
CA GLY A 189 11.17 -29.98 -24.82
C GLY A 189 10.06 -30.83 -25.45
N ARG A 190 10.42 -32.07 -25.80
CA ARG A 190 9.60 -33.01 -26.59
C ARG A 190 8.33 -33.52 -25.87
N ASP A 191 8.22 -33.26 -24.57
CA ASP A 191 7.03 -33.51 -23.75
C ASP A 191 6.41 -32.16 -23.37
N ASP A 192 5.29 -31.85 -24.02
CA ASP A 192 4.61 -30.55 -24.10
C ASP A 192 3.83 -30.20 -22.80
N GLU A 193 4.47 -30.34 -21.63
CA GLU A 193 3.82 -30.14 -20.32
C GLU A 193 4.01 -28.69 -19.81
N TRP A 194 2.90 -28.05 -19.42
CA TRP A 194 2.93 -26.72 -18.82
C TRP A 194 3.42 -26.81 -17.37
N THR A 195 4.49 -26.09 -17.06
CA THR A 195 4.91 -25.91 -15.67
C THR A 195 4.17 -24.71 -15.06
N THR A 196 3.53 -24.95 -13.92
CA THR A 196 2.79 -23.92 -13.19
C THR A 196 3.51 -23.60 -11.90
N THR A 197 3.87 -22.33 -11.69
CA THR A 197 4.38 -21.84 -10.40
C THR A 197 3.43 -20.80 -9.85
N THR A 198 3.08 -20.92 -8.57
CA THR A 198 2.27 -19.94 -7.86
C THR A 198 3.11 -19.19 -6.86
N THR A 199 2.78 -17.93 -6.62
CA THR A 199 3.49 -17.08 -5.67
C THR A 199 2.51 -16.06 -5.10
N PRO A 200 2.62 -15.66 -3.82
CA PRO A 200 1.79 -14.61 -3.26
C PRO A 200 1.84 -13.32 -4.10
N THR A 201 0.72 -12.60 -4.16
CA THR A 201 0.68 -11.21 -4.64
C THR A 201 1.12 -10.26 -3.54
N ILE A 202 1.50 -9.04 -3.93
CA ILE A 202 1.65 -7.94 -2.96
C ILE A 202 0.27 -7.69 -2.32
N SER A 203 0.20 -7.69 -0.99
CA SER A 203 -1.08 -7.59 -0.29
C SER A 203 -1.72 -6.23 -0.46
N ALA A 204 -0.96 -5.14 -0.26
CA ALA A 204 -1.43 -3.78 -0.47
C ALA A 204 -0.36 -2.92 -1.13
N VAL A 205 -0.78 -2.03 -2.03
CA VAL A 205 0.07 -1.07 -2.74
C VAL A 205 -0.47 0.32 -2.47
N ILE A 206 0.39 1.21 -1.96
CA ILE A 206 0.17 2.66 -1.96
C ILE A 206 1.34 3.28 -2.73
N HIS A 207 1.19 3.40 -4.04
CA HIS A 207 2.13 4.12 -4.88
C HIS A 207 1.54 5.49 -5.20
N PHE A 208 1.84 6.46 -4.35
CA PHE A 208 1.27 7.80 -4.42
C PHE A 208 2.35 8.81 -4.03
N PRO A 209 2.82 9.67 -4.95
CA PRO A 209 3.89 10.61 -4.67
C PRO A 209 3.69 11.38 -3.35
N PRO A 210 4.70 11.42 -2.46
CA PRO A 210 6.10 11.03 -2.72
C PRO A 210 6.44 9.57 -2.41
N PHE A 211 5.51 8.75 -1.93
CA PHE A 211 5.83 7.41 -1.42
C PHE A 211 5.36 6.27 -2.32
N SER A 212 6.14 5.21 -2.32
CA SER A 212 5.79 3.90 -2.85
C SER A 212 5.87 2.92 -1.69
N LEU A 213 4.73 2.56 -1.11
CA LEU A 213 4.62 1.71 0.08
C LEU A 213 3.94 0.39 -0.28
N LEU A 214 4.55 -0.71 0.11
CA LEU A 214 4.06 -2.06 -0.16
C LEU A 214 3.89 -2.84 1.13
N LEU A 215 2.76 -3.50 1.30
CA LEU A 215 2.60 -4.58 2.27
C LEU A 215 2.73 -5.90 1.52
N ALA A 216 3.82 -6.63 1.74
CA ALA A 216 4.18 -7.80 0.94
C ALA A 216 4.46 -9.02 1.82
N ASP A 217 4.21 -10.22 1.29
CA ASP A 217 4.68 -11.46 1.91
C ASP A 217 6.21 -11.44 2.00
N ARG A 218 6.77 -11.97 3.09
CA ARG A 218 8.22 -12.03 3.30
C ARG A 218 8.96 -12.71 2.13
N GLN A 219 8.34 -13.66 1.46
CA GLN A 219 8.93 -14.36 0.30
C GLN A 219 9.17 -13.43 -0.90
N LEU A 220 8.47 -12.30 -0.98
CA LEU A 220 8.58 -11.35 -2.09
C LEU A 220 9.69 -10.31 -1.89
N VAL A 221 10.16 -10.12 -0.65
CA VAL A 221 10.98 -8.96 -0.25
C VAL A 221 12.25 -8.83 -1.09
N SER A 222 12.97 -9.93 -1.31
CA SER A 222 14.22 -9.92 -2.08
C SER A 222 14.02 -9.59 -3.57
N ALA A 223 12.80 -9.71 -4.08
CA ALA A 223 12.45 -9.42 -5.47
C ALA A 223 11.83 -8.02 -5.63
N LEU A 224 11.73 -7.23 -4.55
CA LEU A 224 11.18 -5.88 -4.58
C LEU A 224 12.31 -4.88 -4.34
N PRO A 225 12.41 -3.81 -5.15
CA PRO A 225 13.48 -2.83 -5.02
C PRO A 225 13.30 -1.91 -3.81
N HIS A 226 12.32 -2.15 -2.93
CA HIS A 226 11.95 -1.30 -1.81
C HIS A 226 12.78 -1.62 -0.56
N ALA A 227 13.00 -0.62 0.29
CA ALA A 227 13.63 -0.82 1.60
C ALA A 227 12.63 -1.42 2.59
N ASP A 228 13.05 -2.38 3.41
CA ASP A 228 12.22 -2.93 4.49
C ASP A 228 12.24 -1.98 5.69
N CYS A 229 11.06 -1.49 6.09
CA CYS A 229 10.88 -0.61 7.25
C CYS A 229 9.93 -1.23 8.30
N THR A 230 9.77 -2.55 8.27
CA THR A 230 8.86 -3.26 9.17
C THR A 230 9.24 -3.11 10.64
N ASP A 231 10.53 -2.93 10.93
CA ASP A 231 11.09 -2.72 12.27
C ASP A 231 10.57 -1.44 12.94
N TRP A 232 10.09 -0.45 12.18
CA TRP A 232 9.47 0.75 12.75
C TRP A 232 8.20 0.45 13.58
N LEU A 233 7.60 -0.74 13.42
CA LEU A 233 6.51 -1.21 14.29
C LEU A 233 6.95 -1.43 15.74
N GLU A 234 8.24 -1.68 15.97
CA GLU A 234 8.80 -1.89 17.31
C GLU A 234 8.77 -0.61 18.14
N LEU A 235 8.57 0.54 17.50
CA LEU A 235 8.36 1.84 18.14
C LEU A 235 6.85 2.12 18.26
N GLY A 236 6.44 2.68 19.39
CA GLY A 236 5.10 3.20 19.62
C GLY A 236 4.81 4.48 18.83
N VAL A 237 3.55 4.93 18.85
CA VAL A 237 3.12 6.12 18.08
C VAL A 237 3.63 7.45 18.64
N ASP A 238 4.16 7.47 19.86
CA ASP A 238 4.69 8.67 20.50
C ASP A 238 6.21 8.63 20.70
N ASP A 239 6.84 7.49 20.40
CA ASP A 239 8.29 7.31 20.52
C ASP A 239 9.01 8.12 19.45
N LEU A 240 9.85 9.04 19.91
CA LEU A 240 10.73 9.83 19.04
C LEU A 240 12.00 9.06 18.73
N ALA A 241 12.43 9.15 17.47
CA ALA A 241 13.66 8.54 17.00
C ALA A 241 14.33 9.42 15.95
N ASP A 242 15.65 9.27 15.87
CA ASP A 242 16.44 9.73 14.74
C ASP A 242 16.55 8.58 13.74
N VAL A 243 16.07 8.80 12.51
CA VAL A 243 16.01 7.77 11.47
C VAL A 243 16.93 8.15 10.32
N SER A 244 18.00 7.37 10.14
CA SER A 244 18.76 7.37 8.89
C SER A 244 18.08 6.44 7.89
N LEU A 245 17.85 6.91 6.68
CA LEU A 245 17.12 6.18 5.66
C LEU A 245 17.80 6.29 4.31
N VAL A 246 17.79 5.19 3.58
CA VAL A 246 18.17 5.09 2.16
C VAL A 246 16.97 4.50 1.44
N LEU A 247 16.16 5.37 0.85
CA LEU A 247 14.94 4.97 0.15
C LEU A 247 15.18 4.99 -1.36
N PRO A 248 15.06 3.85 -2.05
CA PRO A 248 15.20 3.78 -3.49
C PRO A 248 14.08 4.57 -4.18
N VAL A 249 14.37 5.14 -5.35
CA VAL A 249 13.37 5.77 -6.21
C VAL A 249 12.84 4.69 -7.15
N VAL A 250 11.54 4.41 -7.07
CA VAL A 250 10.88 3.33 -7.82
C VAL A 250 9.72 3.93 -8.59
N ASP A 251 9.82 3.95 -9.92
CA ASP A 251 8.66 4.16 -10.79
C ASP A 251 8.01 2.80 -11.08
N LEU A 252 6.70 2.71 -10.91
CA LEU A 252 6.00 1.48 -11.26
C LEU A 252 5.76 1.44 -12.78
N PRO A 253 5.94 0.27 -13.42
CA PRO A 253 5.68 0.11 -14.85
C PRO A 253 4.31 0.66 -15.24
N ARG A 254 4.29 1.64 -16.15
CA ARG A 254 3.06 2.02 -16.85
C ARG A 254 2.76 0.91 -17.84
N THR A 255 1.62 0.27 -17.70
CA THR A 255 1.15 -0.73 -18.67
C THR A 255 -0.01 -0.14 -19.47
N PRO A 256 0.26 0.67 -20.51
CA PRO A 256 -0.79 1.38 -21.24
C PRO A 256 -1.75 0.45 -21.99
N ASP A 257 -1.26 -0.69 -22.50
CA ASP A 257 -2.02 -1.54 -23.42
C ASP A 257 -2.60 -2.82 -22.77
N ALA A 258 -2.13 -3.17 -21.57
CA ALA A 258 -2.59 -4.32 -20.81
C ALA A 258 -2.32 -4.07 -19.32
N PRO A 259 -3.26 -3.45 -18.58
CA PRO A 259 -3.08 -3.15 -17.16
C PRO A 259 -2.84 -4.43 -16.36
N VAL A 260 -1.56 -4.75 -16.14
CA VAL A 260 -1.15 -5.79 -15.21
C VAL A 260 -1.24 -5.18 -13.82
N PRO A 261 -1.99 -5.78 -12.88
CA PRO A 261 -2.03 -5.30 -11.51
C PRO A 261 -0.60 -5.22 -10.95
N VAL A 262 -0.28 -4.15 -10.23
CA VAL A 262 1.06 -3.96 -9.65
C VAL A 262 1.39 -5.12 -8.73
N SER A 263 0.38 -5.65 -8.03
CA SER A 263 0.54 -6.82 -7.15
C SER A 263 1.01 -8.09 -7.86
N MET A 264 0.90 -8.14 -9.20
CA MET A 264 1.34 -9.24 -10.05
C MET A 264 2.65 -8.95 -10.79
N LEU A 265 3.18 -7.72 -10.70
CA LEU A 265 4.45 -7.37 -11.32
C LEU A 265 5.60 -8.12 -10.64
N ARG A 266 6.53 -8.59 -11.46
CA ARG A 266 7.83 -9.09 -11.02
C ARG A 266 8.85 -8.04 -11.40
N PHE A 267 9.52 -7.47 -10.40
CA PHE A 267 10.66 -6.61 -10.64
C PHE A 267 11.83 -7.57 -10.85
N ILE A 268 12.22 -7.76 -12.11
CA ILE A 268 13.46 -8.45 -12.43
C ILE A 268 14.57 -7.56 -11.87
N GLU A 269 15.55 -8.16 -11.17
CA GLU A 269 16.72 -7.47 -10.61
C GLU A 269 17.13 -6.33 -11.55
N ALA A 270 17.07 -5.10 -11.03
CA ALA A 270 17.61 -3.94 -11.74
C ALA A 270 19.05 -4.31 -12.09
N ARG A 271 19.32 -4.49 -13.39
CA ARG A 271 20.70 -4.62 -13.85
C ARG A 271 21.41 -3.35 -13.37
N ALA A 272 22.38 -3.56 -12.48
CA ALA A 272 23.33 -2.56 -12.05
C ALA A 272 24.04 -1.93 -13.27
#